data_AF-A0A346PSW4-F1
#
_entry.id   AF-A0A346PSW4-F1
#
_cell.length_a   1.000
_cell.length_b   1.000
_cell.length_c   1.000
_cell.angle_alpha   90.00
_cell.angle_beta   90.00
_cell.angle_gamma   90.00
#
_symmetry.space_group_name_H-M   'P 1'
#
loop_
_entity.id
_entity.type
_entity.pdbx_description
1 polymer ?
#
loop_
_entity_poly.entity_id
_entity_poly.type
_entity_poly.pdbx_seq_one_letter_code
_entity_poly.pdbx_strand_id
1 'polypeptide(L)'
;MANEYRRAILDALDNAPEKTLGYDVLVERVADRVRNEDANRESAEHRQRVRVALHHTHLPKLDEARILEYEAETGHVQFVGGELEQKILTLVEPYDVDE
;
A
#
# COMPACT_ATOMS: atom_id res chain seq x y z
N MET A 1 11.04 -3.07 4.27
CA MET A 1 10.58 -1.72 3.88
C MET A 1 9.76 -1.71 2.59
N ALA A 2 10.33 -1.72 1.37
CA ALA A 2 9.53 -1.52 0.15
C ALA A 2 8.45 -2.59 -0.12
N ASN A 3 8.69 -3.83 0.29
CA ASN A 3 7.71 -4.92 0.19
C ASN A 3 6.56 -4.74 1.19
N GLU A 4 6.85 -4.25 2.40
CA GLU A 4 5.84 -4.04 3.46
C GLU A 4 4.80 -3.00 3.06
N TYR A 5 5.23 -1.87 2.48
CA TYR A 5 4.31 -0.85 1.95
C TYR A 5 3.43 -1.41 0.84
N ARG A 6 4.01 -2.11 -0.14
CA ARG A 6 3.24 -2.70 -1.25
C ARG A 6 2.24 -3.73 -0.74
N ARG A 7 2.66 -4.62 0.17
CA ARG A 7 1.77 -5.61 0.77
C ARG A 7 0.65 -4.95 1.56
N ALA A 8 0.95 -3.91 2.35
CA ALA A 8 -0.06 -3.15 3.08
C ALA A 8 -1.06 -2.44 2.15
N ILE A 9 -0.60 -1.86 1.03
CA ILE A 9 -1.49 -1.26 0.03
C ILE A 9 -2.45 -2.31 -0.54
N LEU A 10 -1.90 -3.46 -0.93
CA LEU A 10 -2.63 -4.49 -1.65
C LEU A 10 -3.62 -5.21 -0.74
N ASP A 11 -3.22 -5.50 0.49
CA ASP A 11 -4.10 -6.00 1.54
C ASP A 11 -5.22 -4.98 1.87
N ALA A 12 -4.89 -3.68 1.97
CA ALA A 12 -5.91 -2.66 2.22
C ALA A 12 -6.96 -2.58 1.12
N LEU A 13 -6.54 -2.70 -0.16
CA LEU A 13 -7.44 -2.74 -1.31
C LEU A 13 -8.22 -4.05 -1.41
N ASP A 14 -7.61 -5.20 -1.11
CA ASP A 14 -8.30 -6.50 -1.15
C ASP A 14 -9.41 -6.60 -0.11
N ASN A 15 -9.23 -5.96 1.05
CA ASN A 15 -10.23 -5.83 2.10
C ASN A 15 -11.24 -4.68 1.87
N ALA A 16 -11.15 -3.95 0.75
CA ALA A 16 -12.07 -2.86 0.42
C ALA A 16 -13.20 -3.32 -0.51
N PRO A 17 -14.41 -2.74 -0.39
CA PRO A 17 -15.47 -2.96 -1.36
C PRO A 17 -14.99 -2.53 -2.75
N GLU A 18 -15.29 -3.34 -3.76
CA GLU A 18 -14.92 -3.08 -5.17
C GLU A 18 -13.40 -2.91 -5.40
N LYS A 19 -12.58 -3.39 -4.46
CA LYS A 19 -11.12 -3.24 -4.45
C LYS A 19 -10.65 -1.80 -4.71
N THR A 20 -11.42 -0.83 -4.22
CA THR A 20 -11.20 0.60 -4.43
C THR A 20 -11.22 1.33 -3.10
N LEU A 21 -10.28 2.26 -2.90
CA LEU A 21 -10.21 3.10 -1.71
C LEU A 21 -9.86 4.55 -2.05
N GLY A 22 -10.36 5.47 -1.23
CA GLY A 22 -9.85 6.82 -1.18
C GLY A 22 -8.41 6.84 -0.67
N TYR A 23 -7.60 7.74 -1.22
CA TYR A 23 -6.17 7.87 -0.95
C TYR A 23 -5.91 8.14 0.54
N ASP A 24 -6.69 9.02 1.17
CA ASP A 24 -6.53 9.30 2.59
C ASP A 24 -6.81 8.06 3.46
N VAL A 25 -7.84 7.28 3.13
CA VAL A 25 -8.16 6.01 3.82
C VAL A 25 -7.07 4.97 3.59
N LEU A 26 -6.52 4.90 2.38
CA LEU A 26 -5.39 4.04 2.08
C LEU A 26 -4.16 4.41 2.92
N VAL A 27 -3.83 5.70 3.00
CA VAL A 27 -2.73 6.21 3.83
C VAL A 27 -2.93 5.80 5.29
N GLU A 28 -4.14 5.93 5.83
CA GLU A 28 -4.44 5.51 7.21
C GLU A 28 -4.23 4.01 7.42
N ARG A 29 -4.84 3.16 6.58
CA ARG A 29 -4.70 1.71 6.70
C ARG A 29 -3.26 1.23 6.54
N VAL A 30 -2.52 1.84 5.61
CA VAL A 30 -1.09 1.52 5.42
C VAL A 30 -0.28 2.01 6.61
N ALA A 31 -0.57 3.18 7.19
CA ALA A 31 0.13 3.68 8.36
C ALA A 31 -0.11 2.83 9.62
N ASP A 32 -1.30 2.25 9.76
CA ASP A 32 -1.63 1.33 10.86
C ASP A 32 -0.92 -0.02 10.70
N ARG A 33 -0.72 -0.48 9.45
CA ARG A 33 -0.10 -1.77 9.15
C ARG A 33 1.43 -1.71 9.13
N VAL A 34 2.00 -0.63 8.59
CA VAL A 34 3.44 -0.42 8.52
C VAL A 34 3.93 0.03 9.89
N ARG A 35 4.77 -0.79 10.51
CA ARG A 35 5.22 -0.54 11.88
C ARG A 35 5.94 0.80 11.95
N ASN A 36 5.53 1.67 12.88
CA ASN A 36 6.33 2.85 13.18
C ASN A 36 7.57 2.39 13.94
N GLU A 37 8.71 2.34 13.25
CA GLU A 37 10.00 1.94 13.81
C GLU A 37 10.39 2.82 15.01
N ASP A 38 9.88 4.05 15.05
CA ASP A 38 9.95 4.95 16.19
C ASP A 38 8.59 5.02 16.89
N ALA A 39 8.31 4.09 17.81
CA ALA A 39 7.09 4.12 18.64
C ALA A 39 6.89 5.43 19.44
N ASN A 40 7.94 6.26 19.53
CA ASN A 40 7.94 7.57 20.18
C ASN A 40 7.51 8.73 19.26
N ARG A 41 7.27 8.47 17.97
CA ARG A 41 6.96 9.51 16.98
C ARG A 41 5.46 9.72 16.87
N GLU A 42 5.02 10.96 16.84
CA GLU A 42 3.60 11.32 16.76
C GLU A 42 2.93 10.65 15.54
N SER A 43 1.73 10.10 15.74
CA SER A 43 0.98 9.42 14.67
C SER A 43 0.76 10.31 13.44
N ALA A 44 0.70 11.63 13.62
CA ALA A 44 0.60 12.60 12.52
C ALA A 44 1.86 12.64 11.65
N GLU A 45 3.06 12.67 12.26
CA GLU A 45 4.32 12.62 11.52
C GLU A 45 4.50 11.28 10.79
N HIS A 46 4.13 10.18 11.45
CA HIS A 46 4.17 8.85 10.83
C HIS A 46 3.28 8.79 9.59
N ARG A 47 2.03 9.25 9.71
CA ARG A 47 1.08 9.30 8.59
C ARG A 47 1.59 10.17 7.44
N GLN A 48 2.24 11.30 7.76
CA GLN A 48 2.83 12.16 6.75
C GLN A 48 3.97 11.46 5.99
N ARG A 49 4.84 10.71 6.68
CA ARG A 49 5.89 9.91 6.02
C ARG A 49 5.30 8.85 5.09
N VAL A 50 4.27 8.14 5.55
CA VAL A 50 3.55 7.14 4.74
C VAL A 50 2.94 7.79 3.51
N ARG A 51 2.28 8.95 3.65
CA ARG A 51 1.72 9.72 2.53
C ARG A 51 2.78 10.05 1.48
N VAL A 52 3.93 10.58 1.91
CA VAL A 52 5.04 10.92 1.00
C VAL A 52 5.56 9.66 0.29
N ALA A 53 5.77 8.56 1.01
CA ALA A 53 6.25 7.31 0.43
C ALA A 53 5.26 6.72 -0.59
N LEU A 54 3.96 6.72 -0.27
CA LEU A 54 2.91 6.24 -1.15
C LEU A 54 2.87 7.06 -2.45
N HIS A 55 2.79 8.38 -2.33
CA HIS A 55 2.66 9.26 -3.48
C HIS A 55 3.89 9.25 -4.40
N HIS A 56 5.10 9.29 -3.84
CA HIS A 56 6.32 9.46 -4.64
C HIS A 56 7.01 8.16 -5.04
N THR A 57 6.74 7.04 -4.35
CA THR A 57 7.50 5.80 -4.55
C THR A 57 6.63 4.60 -4.86
N HIS A 58 5.59 4.34 -4.07
CA HIS A 58 4.87 3.07 -4.16
C HIS A 58 3.76 3.10 -5.20
N LEU A 59 2.87 4.10 -5.16
CA LEU A 59 1.75 4.20 -6.10
C LEU A 59 2.23 4.35 -7.55
N PRO A 60 3.17 5.27 -7.89
CA PRO A 60 3.62 5.39 -9.27
C PRO A 60 4.22 4.09 -9.83
N LYS A 61 5.00 3.36 -9.04
CA LYS A 61 5.60 2.08 -9.48
C LYS A 61 4.58 0.95 -9.64
N LEU A 62 3.51 0.94 -8.84
CA LEU A 62 2.44 -0.06 -8.95
C LEU A 62 1.50 0.26 -10.12
N ASP A 63 1.30 1.54 -10.41
CA ASP A 63 0.57 2.04 -11.57
C ASP A 63 1.32 1.75 -12.88
N GLU A 64 2.62 2.03 -12.94
CA GLU A 64 3.51 1.65 -14.05
C GLU A 64 3.48 0.12 -14.32
N ALA A 65 3.39 -0.68 -13.25
CA ALA A 65 3.28 -2.13 -13.34
C ALA A 65 1.85 -2.62 -13.67
N ARG A 66 0.87 -1.71 -13.84
CA ARG A 66 -0.54 -2.00 -14.11
C ARG A 66 -1.18 -2.91 -13.06
N ILE A 67 -0.74 -2.79 -11.80
CA ILE A 67 -1.28 -3.53 -10.65
C ILE A 67 -2.45 -2.76 -10.02
N LEU A 68 -2.35 -1.44 -9.99
CA LEU A 68 -3.39 -0.53 -9.55
C LEU A 68 -3.52 0.62 -10.54
N GLU A 69 -4.63 1.33 -10.47
CA GLU A 69 -4.80 2.65 -11.09
C GLU A 69 -4.94 3.68 -9.97
N TYR A 70 -4.13 4.73 -10.02
CA TYR A 70 -4.19 5.84 -9.07
C TYR A 70 -4.67 7.12 -9.77
N GLU A 71 -5.88 7.54 -9.44
CA GLU A 71 -6.48 8.78 -9.91
C GLU A 71 -6.06 9.92 -8.97
N ALA A 72 -4.99 10.63 -9.32
CA ALA A 72 -4.45 11.72 -8.51
C ALA A 72 -5.42 12.91 -8.35
N GLU A 73 -6.31 13.12 -9.33
CA GLU A 73 -7.27 14.24 -9.32
C GLU A 73 -8.42 14.02 -8.33
N THR A 74 -8.95 12.79 -8.26
CA THR A 74 -10.06 12.46 -7.36
C THR A 74 -9.59 11.82 -6.05
N GLY A 75 -8.31 11.43 -5.98
CA GLY A 75 -7.73 10.77 -4.83
C GLY A 75 -8.24 9.34 -4.65
N HIS A 76 -8.53 8.60 -5.71
CA HIS A 76 -8.96 7.20 -5.61
C HIS A 76 -7.85 6.26 -6.09
N VAL A 77 -7.72 5.13 -5.40
CA VAL A 77 -6.81 4.04 -5.75
C VAL A 77 -7.65 2.79 -5.96
N GLN A 78 -7.54 2.20 -7.14
CA GLN A 78 -8.26 0.99 -7.51
C GLN A 78 -7.27 -0.11 -7.86
N PHE A 79 -7.50 -1.32 -7.36
CA PHE A 79 -6.74 -2.48 -7.80
C PHE A 79 -7.25 -2.96 -9.18
N VAL A 80 -6.34 -3.03 -10.17
CA VAL A 80 -6.66 -3.44 -11.54
C VAL A 80 -5.88 -4.68 -12.01
N GLY A 81 -4.98 -5.20 -11.17
CA GLY A 81 -4.13 -6.33 -11.51
C GLY A 81 -4.93 -7.60 -11.86
N GLY A 82 -4.39 -8.38 -12.80
CA GLY A 82 -5.00 -9.64 -13.24
C GLY A 82 -4.92 -10.75 -12.20
N GLU A 83 -5.48 -11.91 -12.51
CA GLU A 83 -5.44 -13.09 -11.63
C GLU A 83 -4.01 -13.53 -11.28
N LEU A 84 -3.03 -13.28 -12.16
CA LEU A 84 -1.63 -13.68 -11.96
C LEU A 84 -0.96 -12.81 -10.89
N GLU A 85 -1.11 -11.48 -10.96
CA GLU A 85 -0.57 -10.58 -9.94
C GLU A 85 -1.21 -10.84 -8.57
N GLN A 86 -2.52 -11.11 -8.52
CA GLN A 86 -3.20 -11.51 -7.28
C GLN A 86 -2.63 -12.80 -6.71
N LYS A 87 -2.39 -13.83 -7.54
CA LYS A 87 -1.77 -15.08 -7.09
C LYS A 87 -0.34 -14.88 -6.59
N ILE A 88 0.47 -14.05 -7.25
CA ILE A 88 1.83 -13.75 -6.79
C ILE A 88 1.80 -13.04 -5.43
N LEU A 89 0.85 -12.13 -5.22
CA LEU A 89 0.63 -11.47 -3.93
C LEU A 89 0.27 -12.42 -2.81
N THR A 90 -0.61 -13.38 -3.07
CA THR A 90 -0.97 -14.43 -2.11
C THR A 90 0.18 -15.39 -1.84
N LEU A 91 1.08 -15.61 -2.82
CA LEU A 91 2.24 -16.49 -2.68
C LEU A 91 3.44 -15.84 -1.99
N VAL A 92 3.47 -14.51 -1.87
CA VAL A 92 4.44 -13.78 -1.02
C VAL A 92 3.90 -13.71 0.41
N GLU A 93 3.65 -14.88 1.00
CA GLU A 93 3.81 -15.02 2.44
C GLU A 93 5.25 -14.60 2.80
N PRO A 94 5.49 -13.99 3.96
CA PRO A 94 6.82 -13.50 4.27
C PRO A 94 7.79 -14.68 4.19
N TYR A 95 8.69 -14.65 3.20
CA TYR A 95 10.00 -15.25 3.36
C TYR A 95 10.63 -14.48 4.52
N ASP A 96 10.36 -14.96 5.74
CA ASP A 96 11.28 -14.79 6.86
C ASP A 96 12.59 -15.39 6.36
N VAL A 97 13.47 -14.52 5.89
CA VAL A 97 14.88 -14.83 5.85
C VAL A 97 15.33 -14.79 7.32
N ASP A 98 15.05 -15.89 8.03
CA ASP A 98 15.74 -16.23 9.26
C ASP A 98 17.25 -16.26 8.93
N GLU A 99 17.99 -15.28 9.44
CA GLU A 99 19.45 -15.33 9.58
C GLU A 99 19.83 -15.51 11.06
#